data_AF-A0A935UAW1-F1
#
_entry.id   AF-A0A935UAW1-F1
#
_cell.length_a   1.000
_cell.length_b   1.000
_cell.length_c   1.000
_cell.angle_alpha   90.00
_cell.angle_beta   90.00
_cell.angle_gamma   90.00
#
_symmetry.space_group_name_H-M   'P 1'
#
loop_
_entity.id
_entity.type
_entity.pdbx_description
1 polymer ?
#
loop_
_entity_poly.entity_id
_entity_poly.type
_entity_poly.pdbx_seq_one_letter_code
_entity_poly.pdbx_strand_id
1 'polypeptide(L)'
;MPTLHLREALLFAADAFAAALLPATWTPALRVAVARQVSQAAVAIAPVFLAATVVLAAIVIRVVDRSARDFGLSQYATELFARVVVLEIVPLFVAVFVLLRSGAPFATDLALERQAGRSADRDATLGRGIGIALAVLALAALSAATALVAAYGSLYGFSPWGQDAFARAIGNVFSPVVLGGLALKCVLFAVAVAALPAWSSLSAPVTARAVSDAAPRALVRAFVVLATVEGIAVAVTYA
;
A
#
# COMPACT_ATOMS: atom_id res chain seq x y z
N MET A 1 10.93 -25.66 -9.55
CA MET A 1 9.56 -25.41 -10.05
C MET A 1 8.90 -24.19 -9.37
N PRO A 2 9.34 -22.94 -9.65
CA PRO A 2 8.71 -21.73 -9.07
C PRO A 2 7.61 -21.08 -9.95
N THR A 3 7.50 -21.44 -11.23
CA THR A 3 6.64 -20.75 -12.21
C THR A 3 5.16 -21.15 -12.17
N LEU A 4 4.85 -22.41 -11.83
CA LEU A 4 3.47 -22.90 -11.66
C LEU A 4 2.74 -22.19 -10.51
N HIS A 5 3.49 -21.82 -9.49
CA HIS A 5 3.02 -21.20 -8.26
C HIS A 5 2.67 -19.72 -8.41
N LEU A 6 3.40 -18.98 -9.24
CA LEU A 6 3.11 -17.56 -9.52
C LEU A 6 1.80 -17.37 -10.30
N ARG A 7 1.46 -18.32 -11.18
CA ARG A 7 0.24 -18.29 -12.00
C ARG A 7 -1.02 -18.25 -11.14
N GLU A 8 -1.08 -19.03 -10.07
CA GLU A 8 -2.26 -19.09 -9.19
C GLU A 8 -2.46 -17.80 -8.38
N ALA A 9 -1.37 -17.19 -7.90
CA ALA A 9 -1.41 -15.87 -7.27
C ALA A 9 -1.93 -14.79 -8.25
N LEU A 10 -1.47 -14.84 -9.50
CA LEU A 10 -1.92 -13.95 -10.57
C LEU A 10 -3.39 -14.20 -10.94
N LEU A 11 -3.86 -15.44 -10.93
CA LEU A 11 -5.28 -15.75 -11.16
C LEU A 11 -6.16 -15.23 -10.02
N PHE A 12 -5.76 -15.38 -8.76
CA PHE A 12 -6.49 -14.78 -7.64
C PHE A 12 -6.49 -13.25 -7.72
N ALA A 13 -5.35 -12.64 -8.05
CA ALA A 13 -5.25 -11.21 -8.29
C ALA A 13 -6.16 -10.75 -9.43
N ALA A 14 -6.17 -11.48 -10.55
CA ALA A 14 -7.01 -11.20 -11.70
C ALA A 14 -8.51 -11.34 -11.36
N ASP A 15 -8.89 -12.38 -10.63
CA ASP A 15 -10.27 -12.60 -10.16
C ASP A 15 -10.71 -11.48 -9.20
N ALA A 16 -9.86 -11.10 -8.24
CA ALA A 16 -10.15 -10.01 -7.30
C ALA A 16 -10.22 -8.65 -8.02
N PHE A 17 -9.33 -8.41 -8.99
CA PHE A 17 -9.32 -7.19 -9.80
C PHE A 17 -10.54 -7.12 -10.73
N ALA A 18 -10.87 -8.23 -11.40
CA ALA A 18 -12.08 -8.34 -12.21
C ALA A 18 -13.34 -8.13 -11.36
N ALA A 19 -13.42 -8.76 -10.19
CA ALA A 19 -14.55 -8.59 -9.28
C ALA A 19 -14.65 -7.18 -8.70
N ALA A 20 -13.52 -6.48 -8.50
CA ALA A 20 -13.52 -5.08 -8.09
C ALA A 20 -14.02 -4.14 -9.20
N LEU A 21 -13.74 -4.46 -10.47
CA LEU A 21 -14.10 -3.63 -11.64
C LEU A 21 -15.47 -3.94 -12.24
N LEU A 22 -16.03 -5.12 -12.00
CA LEU A 22 -17.32 -5.54 -12.55
C LEU A 22 -18.40 -5.46 -11.46
N PRO A 23 -19.30 -4.44 -11.49
CA PRO A 23 -20.37 -4.31 -10.49
C PRO A 23 -21.30 -5.52 -10.44
N ALA A 24 -21.40 -6.27 -11.54
CA ALA A 24 -22.23 -7.47 -11.66
C ALA A 24 -21.80 -8.63 -10.76
N THR A 25 -20.55 -8.65 -10.27
CA THR A 25 -20.06 -9.69 -9.33
C THR A 25 -20.31 -9.35 -7.87
N TRP A 26 -20.92 -8.19 -7.57
CA TRP A 26 -21.10 -7.70 -6.20
C TRP A 26 -22.32 -8.33 -5.53
N THR A 27 -22.15 -9.54 -5.01
CA THR A 27 -23.15 -10.18 -4.14
C THR A 27 -23.30 -9.40 -2.82
N PRO A 28 -24.46 -9.47 -2.13
CA PRO A 28 -24.63 -8.85 -0.82
C PRO A 28 -23.58 -9.34 0.20
N ALA A 29 -23.22 -10.62 0.15
CA ALA A 29 -22.19 -11.19 1.01
C ALA A 29 -20.81 -10.56 0.75
N LEU A 30 -20.42 -10.44 -0.53
CA LEU A 30 -19.17 -9.80 -0.94
C LEU A 30 -19.12 -8.34 -0.46
N ARG A 31 -20.20 -7.58 -0.66
CA ARG A 31 -20.29 -6.16 -0.24
C ARG A 31 -20.02 -5.98 1.25
N VAL A 32 -20.66 -6.83 2.06
CA VAL A 32 -20.51 -6.75 3.51
C VAL A 32 -19.11 -7.21 3.94
N ALA A 33 -18.53 -8.20 3.28
CA ALA A 33 -17.14 -8.64 3.53
C ALA A 33 -16.13 -7.52 3.19
N VAL A 34 -16.26 -6.87 2.03
CA VAL A 34 -15.42 -5.73 1.63
C VAL A 34 -15.55 -4.58 2.63
N ALA A 35 -16.78 -4.16 2.96
CA ALA A 35 -17.00 -3.04 3.87
C ALA A 35 -16.38 -3.29 5.26
N ARG A 36 -16.56 -4.51 5.79
CA ARG A 36 -15.94 -4.92 7.06
C ARG A 36 -14.42 -4.92 6.97
N GLN A 37 -13.85 -5.41 5.88
CA GLN A 37 -12.41 -5.45 5.73
C GLN A 37 -11.81 -4.04 5.57
N VAL A 38 -12.43 -3.15 4.78
CA VAL A 38 -11.97 -1.75 4.63
C VAL A 38 -12.04 -1.00 5.95
N SER A 39 -13.12 -1.19 6.72
CA SER A 39 -13.24 -0.52 8.02
C SER A 39 -12.14 -0.98 9.00
N GLN A 40 -11.79 -2.26 8.99
CA GLN A 40 -10.74 -2.82 9.84
C GLN A 40 -9.31 -2.49 9.35
N ALA A 41 -9.09 -2.53 8.04
CA ALA A 41 -7.76 -2.40 7.44
C ALA A 41 -7.35 -0.95 7.18
N ALA A 42 -8.31 -0.03 6.99
CA ALA A 42 -8.04 1.38 6.74
C ALA A 42 -8.65 2.28 7.82
N VAL A 43 -9.97 2.28 7.98
CA VAL A 43 -10.66 3.32 8.77
C VAL A 43 -10.25 3.29 10.24
N ALA A 44 -10.23 2.10 10.86
CA ALA A 44 -9.91 1.95 12.28
C ALA A 44 -8.46 2.33 12.61
N ILE A 45 -7.55 2.22 11.64
CA ILE A 45 -6.11 2.42 11.87
C ILE A 45 -5.59 3.75 11.32
N ALA A 46 -6.35 4.39 10.42
CA ALA A 46 -5.99 5.65 9.77
C ALA A 46 -5.53 6.73 10.76
N PRO A 47 -6.17 6.99 11.91
CA PRO A 47 -5.72 8.08 12.79
C PRO A 47 -4.28 7.91 13.27
N VAL A 48 -3.91 6.70 13.71
CA VAL A 48 -2.56 6.39 14.19
C VAL A 48 -1.56 6.40 13.04
N PHE A 49 -1.94 5.80 11.90
CA PHE A 49 -1.07 5.74 10.73
C PHE A 49 -0.80 7.13 10.13
N LEU A 50 -1.83 7.98 10.04
CA LEU A 50 -1.70 9.36 9.56
C LEU A 50 -0.92 10.22 10.55
N ALA A 51 -1.09 10.03 11.86
CA ALA A 51 -0.23 10.70 12.85
C ALA A 51 1.24 10.31 12.67
N ALA A 52 1.55 9.02 12.46
CA ALA A 52 2.90 8.58 12.15
C ALA A 52 3.41 9.17 10.82
N THR A 53 2.54 9.31 9.82
CA THR A 53 2.85 9.94 8.54
C THR A 53 3.18 11.42 8.72
N VAL A 54 2.43 12.16 9.54
CA VAL A 54 2.74 13.56 9.88
C VAL A 54 4.12 13.67 10.51
N VAL A 55 4.42 12.82 11.50
CA VAL A 55 5.72 12.83 12.18
C VAL A 55 6.86 12.53 11.20
N LEU A 56 6.72 11.48 10.39
CA LEU A 56 7.70 11.12 9.36
C LEU A 56 7.91 12.27 8.37
N ALA A 57 6.83 12.81 7.82
CA ALA A 57 6.88 13.92 6.88
C ALA A 57 7.55 15.16 7.48
N ALA A 58 7.18 15.54 8.71
CA ALA A 58 7.74 16.69 9.41
C ALA A 58 9.24 16.53 9.72
N ILE A 59 9.69 15.32 10.07
CA ILE A 59 11.11 15.03 10.28
C ILE A 59 11.85 15.15 8.95
N VAL A 60 11.39 14.46 7.91
CA VAL A 60 12.11 14.40 6.64
C VAL A 60 12.16 15.77 5.97
N ILE A 61 11.06 16.53 5.93
CA ILE A 61 11.08 17.87 5.32
C ILE A 61 12.04 18.81 6.05
N ARG A 62 12.12 18.75 7.38
CA ARG A 62 13.07 19.59 8.14
C ARG A 62 14.52 19.23 7.87
N VAL A 63 14.81 17.94 7.72
CA VAL A 63 16.15 17.47 7.34
C VAL A 63 16.49 17.91 5.92
N VAL A 64 15.59 17.71 4.98
CA VAL A 64 15.75 18.09 3.57
C VAL A 64 15.93 19.60 3.43
N ASP A 65 15.07 20.40 4.07
CA ASP A 65 15.12 21.86 4.00
C ASP A 65 16.37 22.44 4.66
N ARG A 66 16.76 21.94 5.84
CA ARG A 66 18.02 22.37 6.47
C ARG A 66 19.22 22.05 5.57
N SER A 67 19.30 20.82 5.07
CA SER A 67 20.38 20.41 4.17
C SER A 67 20.40 21.26 2.90
N ALA A 68 19.23 21.50 2.29
CA ALA A 68 19.11 22.31 1.10
C ALA A 68 19.58 23.75 1.33
N ARG A 69 19.28 24.35 2.50
CA ARG A 69 19.79 25.66 2.87
C ARG A 69 21.31 25.68 3.03
N ASP A 70 21.89 24.67 3.66
CA ASP A 70 23.33 24.55 3.86
C ASP A 70 24.09 24.45 2.52
N PHE A 71 23.47 23.85 1.49
CA PHE A 71 24.01 23.75 0.13
C PHE A 71 23.55 24.85 -0.84
N GLY A 72 22.74 25.83 -0.41
CA GLY A 72 22.21 26.89 -1.29
C GLY A 72 21.18 26.39 -2.33
N LEU A 73 20.52 25.26 -2.07
CA LEU A 73 19.55 24.55 -2.92
C LEU A 73 18.13 24.58 -2.37
N SER A 74 17.78 25.54 -1.51
CA SER A 74 16.49 25.61 -0.83
C SER A 74 15.29 25.58 -1.77
N GLN A 75 15.44 26.08 -3.01
CA GLN A 75 14.37 26.01 -4.02
C GLN A 75 13.94 24.57 -4.39
N TYR A 76 14.78 23.57 -4.17
CA TYR A 76 14.49 22.16 -4.53
C TYR A 76 14.01 21.33 -3.34
N ALA A 77 14.01 21.86 -2.11
CA ALA A 77 13.69 21.10 -0.91
C ALA A 77 12.29 20.46 -0.97
N THR A 78 11.28 21.23 -1.38
CA THR A 78 9.90 20.76 -1.53
C THR A 78 9.77 19.69 -2.61
N GLU A 79 10.45 19.89 -3.74
CA GLU A 79 10.41 18.94 -4.86
C GLU A 79 11.09 17.62 -4.49
N LEU A 80 12.25 17.69 -3.83
CA LEU A 80 12.98 16.52 -3.36
C LEU A 80 12.17 15.76 -2.31
N PHE A 81 11.55 16.48 -1.36
CA PHE A 81 10.66 15.87 -0.37
C PHE A 81 9.50 15.14 -1.05
N ALA A 82 8.81 15.78 -1.99
CA ALA A 82 7.68 15.17 -2.69
C ALA A 82 8.12 13.91 -3.44
N ARG A 83 9.24 13.96 -4.16
CA ARG A 83 9.80 12.81 -4.87
C ARG A 83 10.13 11.67 -3.93
N VAL A 84 10.98 11.91 -2.92
CA VAL A 84 11.47 10.84 -2.04
C VAL A 84 10.38 10.34 -1.09
N VAL A 85 9.67 11.25 -0.42
CA VAL A 85 8.71 10.84 0.62
C VAL A 85 7.40 10.41 0.02
N VAL A 86 6.84 11.21 -0.89
CA VAL A 86 5.46 10.99 -1.36
C VAL A 86 5.40 9.96 -2.49
N LEU A 87 6.36 9.96 -3.43
CA LEU A 87 6.37 8.99 -4.54
C LEU A 87 6.98 7.64 -4.14
N GLU A 88 8.03 7.66 -3.31
CA GLU A 88 8.76 6.43 -2.98
C GLU A 88 8.37 5.86 -1.61
N ILE A 89 8.66 6.59 -0.53
CA ILE A 89 8.57 6.04 0.83
C ILE A 89 7.13 5.75 1.25
N VAL A 90 6.20 6.69 1.06
CA VAL A 90 4.82 6.57 1.56
C VAL A 90 4.09 5.36 0.95
N PRO A 91 4.07 5.15 -0.37
CA PRO A 91 3.39 4.00 -0.97
C PRO A 91 3.94 2.66 -0.47
N LEU A 92 5.27 2.52 -0.39
CA LEU A 92 5.89 1.29 0.09
C LEU A 92 5.57 1.05 1.57
N PHE A 93 5.68 2.09 2.39
CA PHE A 93 5.43 1.99 3.82
C PHE A 93 3.97 1.63 4.12
N VAL A 94 3.02 2.22 3.39
CA VAL A 94 1.60 1.86 3.47
C VAL A 94 1.39 0.39 3.10
N ALA A 95 1.97 -0.07 1.99
CA ALA A 95 1.81 -1.45 1.53
C ALA A 95 2.35 -2.45 2.57
N VAL A 96 3.53 -2.20 3.12
CA VAL A 96 4.13 -3.02 4.18
C VAL A 96 3.28 -2.99 5.45
N PHE A 97 2.77 -1.83 5.83
CA PHE A 97 1.92 -1.70 7.02
C PHE A 97 0.61 -2.49 6.90
N VAL A 98 -0.10 -2.34 5.79
CA VAL A 98 -1.35 -3.07 5.54
C VAL A 98 -1.10 -4.58 5.43
N LEU A 99 0.04 -4.97 4.83
CA LEU A 99 0.48 -6.36 4.79
C LEU A 99 0.66 -6.95 6.19
N LEU A 100 1.30 -6.23 7.11
CA LEU A 100 1.46 -6.65 8.51
C LEU A 100 0.12 -6.70 9.24
N ARG A 101 -0.71 -5.67 9.07
CA ARG A 101 -1.93 -5.47 9.85
C ARG A 101 -3.10 -6.35 9.40
N SER A 102 -3.16 -6.67 8.12
CA SER A 102 -4.31 -7.33 7.50
C SER A 102 -3.92 -8.50 6.60
N GLY A 103 -2.79 -8.43 5.89
CA GLY A 103 -2.31 -9.53 5.05
C GLY A 103 -1.86 -10.76 5.86
N ALA A 104 -1.04 -10.57 6.90
CA ALA A 104 -0.56 -11.67 7.73
C ALA A 104 -1.69 -12.42 8.46
N PRO A 105 -2.64 -11.75 9.15
CA PRO A 105 -3.81 -12.42 9.72
C PRO A 105 -4.65 -13.15 8.66
N PHE A 106 -4.82 -12.54 7.48
CA PHE A 106 -5.57 -13.17 6.38
C PHE A 106 -4.94 -14.49 5.93
N ALA A 107 -3.61 -14.57 5.85
CA ALA A 107 -2.93 -15.83 5.58
C ALA A 107 -3.18 -16.88 6.67
N THR A 108 -3.04 -16.51 7.94
CA THR A 108 -3.25 -17.43 9.07
C THR A 108 -4.69 -17.95 9.14
N ASP A 109 -5.67 -17.08 9.00
CA ASP A 109 -7.09 -17.43 9.03
C ASP A 109 -7.44 -18.44 7.92
N LEU A 110 -6.94 -18.20 6.71
CA LEU A 110 -7.18 -19.11 5.58
C LEU A 110 -6.49 -20.47 5.79
N ALA A 111 -5.32 -20.49 6.42
CA ALA A 111 -4.65 -21.74 6.78
C ALA A 111 -5.43 -22.51 7.86
N LEU A 112 -6.01 -21.82 8.85
CA LEU A 112 -6.87 -22.41 9.90
C LEU A 112 -8.16 -22.99 9.31
N GLU A 113 -8.81 -22.28 8.41
CA GLU A 113 -10.02 -22.77 7.72
C GLU A 113 -9.75 -24.06 6.95
N ARG A 114 -8.63 -24.11 6.22
CA ARG A 114 -8.18 -25.32 5.51
C ARG A 114 -7.85 -26.47 6.46
N GLN A 115 -7.17 -26.19 7.56
CA GLN A 115 -6.85 -27.21 8.58
C GLN A 115 -8.11 -27.81 9.21
N ALA A 116 -9.15 -26.99 9.40
CA ALA A 116 -10.45 -27.43 9.90
C ALA A 116 -11.31 -28.18 8.86
N GLY A 117 -10.80 -28.40 7.65
CA GLY A 117 -11.54 -29.07 6.57
C GLY A 117 -12.68 -28.23 5.98
N ARG A 118 -12.71 -26.92 6.24
CA ARG A 118 -13.74 -26.03 5.67
C ARG A 118 -13.32 -25.60 4.27
N SER A 119 -14.25 -25.66 3.32
CA SER A 119 -14.06 -24.99 2.03
C SER A 119 -14.04 -23.47 2.28
N ALA A 120 -12.99 -22.79 1.79
CA ALA A 120 -12.92 -21.34 1.87
C ALA A 120 -14.15 -20.73 1.20
N ASP A 121 -14.91 -19.93 1.96
CA ASP A 121 -16.03 -19.18 1.39
C ASP A 121 -15.45 -18.19 0.38
N ARG A 122 -15.83 -18.38 -0.89
CA ARG A 122 -15.30 -17.61 -2.01
C ARG A 122 -15.59 -16.13 -1.85
N ASP A 123 -16.82 -15.77 -1.46
CA ASP A 123 -17.24 -14.38 -1.35
C ASP A 123 -16.57 -13.70 -0.15
N ALA A 124 -16.43 -14.42 0.97
CA ALA A 124 -15.69 -13.91 2.12
C ALA A 124 -14.20 -13.71 1.81
N THR A 125 -13.56 -14.68 1.14
CA THR A 125 -12.13 -14.62 0.78
C THR A 125 -11.85 -13.51 -0.23
N LEU A 126 -12.67 -13.41 -1.28
CA LEU A 126 -12.57 -12.32 -2.26
C LEU A 126 -12.85 -10.97 -1.61
N GLY A 127 -13.85 -10.87 -0.74
CA GLY A 127 -14.17 -9.63 -0.04
C GLY A 127 -13.04 -9.15 0.87
N ARG A 128 -12.35 -10.08 1.55
CA ARG A 128 -11.14 -9.77 2.31
C ARG A 128 -9.99 -9.29 1.40
N GLY A 129 -9.74 -9.97 0.29
CA GLY A 129 -8.72 -9.55 -0.67
C GLY A 129 -8.98 -8.15 -1.23
N ILE A 130 -10.20 -7.89 -1.72
CA ILE A 130 -10.60 -6.59 -2.27
C ILE A 130 -10.53 -5.50 -1.21
N GLY A 131 -11.02 -5.77 0.01
CA GLY A 131 -10.97 -4.78 1.09
C GLY A 131 -9.55 -4.44 1.53
N ILE A 132 -8.62 -5.41 1.51
CA ILE A 132 -7.18 -5.17 1.74
C ILE A 132 -6.60 -4.30 0.62
N ALA A 133 -6.88 -4.62 -0.64
CA ALA A 133 -6.40 -3.82 -1.78
C ALA A 133 -6.91 -2.37 -1.71
N LEU A 134 -8.20 -2.18 -1.46
CA LEU A 134 -8.80 -0.85 -1.28
C LEU A 134 -8.20 -0.11 -0.09
N ALA A 135 -7.89 -0.80 1.01
CA ALA A 135 -7.23 -0.19 2.15
C ALA A 135 -5.81 0.33 1.82
N VAL A 136 -5.03 -0.41 1.03
CA VAL A 136 -3.71 0.06 0.55
C VAL A 136 -3.87 1.34 -0.27
N LEU A 137 -4.79 1.34 -1.25
CA LEU A 137 -5.00 2.50 -2.12
C LEU A 137 -5.49 3.73 -1.33
N ALA A 138 -6.47 3.53 -0.45
CA ALA A 138 -7.04 4.62 0.36
C ALA A 138 -6.01 5.19 1.33
N LEU A 139 -5.27 4.34 2.05
CA LEU A 139 -4.22 4.80 2.97
C LEU A 139 -3.07 5.45 2.22
N ALA A 140 -2.69 4.98 1.02
CA ALA A 140 -1.63 5.59 0.22
C ALA A 140 -2.03 7.02 -0.19
N ALA A 141 -3.25 7.21 -0.69
CA ALA A 141 -3.76 8.53 -1.05
C ALA A 141 -3.87 9.48 0.16
N LEU A 142 -4.46 9.01 1.27
CA LEU A 142 -4.61 9.81 2.49
C LEU A 142 -3.26 10.18 3.11
N SER A 143 -2.30 9.25 3.10
CA SER A 143 -0.97 9.46 3.66
C SER A 143 -0.14 10.38 2.78
N ALA A 144 -0.24 10.27 1.46
CA ALA A 144 0.39 11.21 0.53
C ALA A 144 -0.13 12.64 0.75
N ALA A 145 -1.45 12.82 0.81
CA ALA A 145 -2.06 14.12 1.09
C ALA A 145 -1.63 14.66 2.47
N THR A 146 -1.66 13.81 3.49
CA THR A 146 -1.25 14.17 4.86
C THR A 146 0.22 14.55 4.95
N ALA A 147 1.10 13.84 4.23
CA ALA A 147 2.52 14.16 4.16
C ALA A 147 2.76 15.53 3.51
N LEU A 148 2.02 15.86 2.44
CA LEU A 148 2.09 17.18 1.80
C LEU A 148 1.58 18.29 2.72
N VAL A 149 0.48 18.09 3.43
CA VAL A 149 -0.04 19.05 4.42
C VAL A 149 0.96 19.25 5.56
N ALA A 150 1.54 18.17 6.08
CA ALA A 150 2.56 18.23 7.13
C ALA A 150 3.83 18.95 6.65
N ALA A 151 4.24 18.75 5.40
CA ALA A 151 5.37 19.46 4.80
C ALA A 151 5.08 20.96 4.68
N TYR A 152 3.91 21.34 4.17
CA TYR A 152 3.49 22.74 4.10
C TYR A 152 3.52 23.39 5.49
N GLY A 153 2.87 22.76 6.47
CA GLY A 153 2.84 23.27 7.84
C GLY A 153 4.22 23.35 8.49
N SER A 154 5.14 22.48 8.12
CA SER A 154 6.52 22.51 8.63
C SER A 154 7.37 23.63 8.03
N LEU A 155 7.13 24.00 6.77
CA LEU A 155 7.88 25.05 6.07
C LEU A 155 7.31 26.44 6.32
N TYR A 156 5.98 26.57 6.26
CA TYR A 156 5.29 27.87 6.27
C TYR A 156 4.45 28.12 7.54
N GLY A 157 4.32 27.13 8.42
CA GLY A 157 3.39 27.22 9.56
C GLY A 157 1.95 27.35 9.09
N PHE A 158 1.21 28.28 9.71
CA PHE A 158 -0.17 28.63 9.32
C PHE A 158 -0.24 29.76 8.30
N SER A 159 0.90 30.22 7.78
CA SER A 159 0.94 31.32 6.81
C SER A 159 0.35 30.89 5.46
N PRO A 160 -0.58 31.65 4.86
CA PRO A 160 -1.13 31.33 3.53
C PRO A 160 -0.23 31.77 2.38
N TRP A 161 0.76 32.63 2.64
CA TRP A 161 1.58 33.28 1.60
C TRP A 161 2.54 32.31 0.88
N GLY A 162 2.70 31.09 1.39
CA GLY A 162 3.50 30.02 0.77
C GLY A 162 2.72 29.14 -0.22
N GLN A 163 1.39 29.27 -0.30
CA GLN A 163 0.53 28.33 -1.04
C GLN A 163 0.89 28.25 -2.53
N ASP A 164 1.06 29.37 -3.21
CA ASP A 164 1.38 29.38 -4.65
C ASP A 164 2.75 28.79 -4.94
N ALA A 165 3.75 29.10 -4.12
CA ALA A 165 5.10 28.56 -4.27
C ALA A 165 5.11 27.04 -4.03
N PHE A 166 4.44 26.58 -2.98
CA PHE A 166 4.33 25.16 -2.66
C PHE A 166 3.54 24.39 -3.72
N ALA A 167 2.37 24.89 -4.12
CA ALA A 167 1.53 24.26 -5.13
C ALA A 167 2.23 24.16 -6.49
N ARG A 168 3.00 25.18 -6.89
CA ARG A 168 3.84 25.11 -8.10
C ARG A 168 4.94 24.06 -8.00
N ALA A 169 5.68 24.03 -6.88
CA ALA A 169 6.73 23.02 -6.66
C ALA A 169 6.16 21.59 -6.70
N ILE A 170 5.03 21.37 -6.03
CA ILE A 170 4.31 20.08 -6.09
C ILE A 170 3.83 19.80 -7.51
N GLY A 171 3.21 20.77 -8.20
CA GLY A 171 2.74 20.63 -9.58
C GLY A 171 3.84 20.25 -10.57
N ASN A 172 5.06 20.76 -10.38
CA ASN A 172 6.23 20.40 -11.19
C ASN A 172 6.65 18.93 -11.00
N VAL A 173 6.46 18.37 -9.80
CA VAL A 173 6.79 16.97 -9.50
C VAL A 173 5.72 16.03 -10.06
N PHE A 174 4.44 16.35 -9.84
CA PHE A 174 3.31 15.49 -10.18
C PHE A 174 2.81 15.71 -11.62
N SER A 175 3.70 15.54 -12.60
CA SER A 175 3.30 15.48 -14.00
C SER A 175 2.34 14.30 -14.25
N PRO A 176 1.52 14.31 -15.32
CA PRO A 176 0.60 13.22 -15.63
C PRO A 176 1.27 11.85 -15.73
N VAL A 177 2.52 11.80 -16.25
CA VAL A 177 3.31 10.57 -16.35
C VAL A 177 3.70 10.05 -14.97
N VAL A 178 4.18 10.94 -14.08
CA VAL A 178 4.56 10.58 -12.71
C VAL A 178 3.35 10.10 -11.91
N LEU A 179 2.20 10.78 -12.05
CA LEU A 179 0.94 10.35 -11.44
C LEU A 179 0.50 8.98 -11.96
N GLY A 180 0.62 8.73 -13.26
CA GLY A 180 0.34 7.43 -13.86
C GLY A 180 1.25 6.31 -13.31
N GLY A 181 2.54 6.60 -13.21
CA GLY A 181 3.53 5.69 -12.61
C GLY A 181 3.23 5.40 -11.13
N LEU A 182 2.92 6.42 -10.35
CA LEU A 182 2.52 6.29 -8.95
C LEU A 182 1.23 5.46 -8.80
N ALA A 183 0.22 5.73 -9.63
CA ALA A 183 -1.04 4.99 -9.61
C ALA A 183 -0.81 3.51 -9.93
N LEU A 184 -0.03 3.20 -10.97
CA LEU A 184 0.34 1.84 -11.32
C LEU A 184 1.08 1.14 -10.17
N LYS A 185 2.06 1.83 -9.57
CA LYS A 185 2.82 1.34 -8.42
C LYS A 185 1.92 0.99 -7.24
N CYS A 186 1.02 1.89 -6.86
CA CYS A 186 0.04 1.66 -5.80
C CYS A 186 -0.89 0.47 -6.11
N VAL A 187 -1.32 0.30 -7.36
CA VAL A 187 -2.13 -0.85 -7.78
C VAL A 187 -1.33 -2.15 -7.67
N LEU A 188 -0.08 -2.18 -8.13
CA LEU A 188 0.79 -3.36 -8.01
C LEU A 188 1.01 -3.75 -6.54
N PHE A 189 1.20 -2.77 -5.66
CA PHE A 189 1.29 -2.99 -4.22
C PHE A 189 -0.02 -3.52 -3.63
N ALA A 190 -1.15 -2.91 -3.95
CA ALA A 190 -2.47 -3.36 -3.49
C ALA A 190 -2.73 -4.82 -3.90
N VAL A 191 -2.40 -5.17 -5.15
CA VAL A 191 -2.51 -6.54 -5.67
C VAL A 191 -1.59 -7.50 -4.91
N ALA A 192 -0.31 -7.15 -4.73
CA ALA A 192 0.65 -7.99 -4.02
C ALA A 192 0.21 -8.26 -2.57
N VAL A 193 -0.24 -7.23 -1.86
CA VAL A 193 -0.66 -7.30 -0.45
C VAL A 193 -1.97 -8.08 -0.29
N ALA A 194 -2.87 -8.04 -1.26
CA ALA A 194 -4.12 -8.80 -1.23
C ALA A 194 -3.93 -10.27 -1.66
N ALA A 195 -3.17 -10.53 -2.72
CA ALA A 195 -3.11 -11.84 -3.37
C ALA A 195 -2.07 -12.79 -2.77
N LEU A 196 -0.89 -12.28 -2.42
CA LEU A 196 0.20 -13.14 -1.96
C LEU A 196 -0.08 -13.83 -0.63
N PRO A 197 -0.72 -13.18 0.38
CA PRO A 197 -1.11 -13.87 1.60
C PRO A 197 -2.09 -15.01 1.36
N ALA A 198 -3.15 -14.78 0.57
CA ALA A 198 -4.12 -15.82 0.21
C ALA A 198 -3.43 -17.00 -0.48
N TRP A 199 -2.64 -16.70 -1.50
CA TRP A 199 -1.89 -17.71 -2.25
C TRP A 199 -0.95 -18.52 -1.35
N SER A 200 -0.22 -17.85 -0.45
CA SER A 200 0.74 -18.51 0.43
C SER A 200 0.13 -19.55 1.36
N SER A 201 -1.17 -19.39 1.69
CA SER A 201 -1.93 -20.33 2.53
C SER A 201 -2.68 -21.38 1.71
N LEU A 202 -3.20 -21.02 0.53
CA LEU A 202 -3.90 -21.98 -0.35
C LEU A 202 -2.97 -23.05 -0.92
N SER A 203 -1.71 -22.68 -1.23
CA SER A 203 -0.71 -23.61 -1.76
C SER A 203 0.08 -24.35 -0.69
N ALA A 204 -0.16 -24.08 0.59
CA ALA A 204 0.55 -24.73 1.69
C ALA A 204 -0.07 -26.11 2.03
N PRO A 205 0.74 -27.08 2.51
CA PRO A 205 0.22 -28.35 2.97
C PRO A 205 -0.68 -28.17 4.20
N VAL A 206 -1.72 -28.99 4.33
CA VAL A 206 -2.68 -28.93 5.43
C VAL A 206 -2.08 -29.55 6.70
N THR A 207 -1.31 -28.76 7.45
CA THR A 207 -0.63 -29.19 8.68
C THR A 207 -0.62 -28.08 9.73
N ALA A 208 -0.52 -28.42 11.01
CA ALA A 208 -0.44 -27.43 12.09
C ALA A 208 0.75 -26.47 11.92
N ARG A 209 1.90 -27.00 11.46
CA ARG A 209 3.10 -26.20 11.16
C ARG A 209 2.85 -25.19 10.04
N ALA A 210 2.11 -25.57 9.00
CA ALA A 210 1.79 -24.67 7.90
C ALA A 210 0.96 -23.47 8.33
N VAL A 211 0.11 -23.62 9.36
CA VAL A 211 -0.66 -22.53 9.98
C VAL A 211 0.26 -21.57 10.73
N SER A 212 1.14 -22.08 11.60
CA SER A 212 2.10 -21.24 12.33
C SER A 212 3.02 -20.45 11.39
N ASP A 213 3.39 -21.07 10.26
CA ASP A 213 4.25 -20.45 9.25
C ASP A 213 3.49 -19.57 8.24
N ALA A 214 2.16 -19.51 8.27
CA ALA A 214 1.36 -18.84 7.24
C ALA A 214 1.64 -17.33 7.19
N ALA A 215 1.54 -16.65 8.32
CA ALA A 215 1.85 -15.23 8.45
C ALA A 215 3.29 -14.89 7.99
N PRO A 216 4.37 -15.45 8.58
CA PRO A 216 5.73 -15.09 8.18
C PRO A 216 6.01 -15.40 6.71
N ARG A 217 5.47 -16.50 6.17
CA ARG A 217 5.62 -16.85 4.75
C ARG A 217 4.94 -15.83 3.84
N ALA A 218 3.73 -15.39 4.18
CA ALA A 218 3.02 -14.34 3.46
C ALA A 218 3.80 -13.02 3.48
N LEU A 219 4.28 -12.62 4.67
CA LEU A 219 5.02 -11.39 4.87
C LEU A 219 6.30 -11.35 4.03
N VAL A 220 7.14 -12.39 4.10
CA VAL A 220 8.41 -12.41 3.37
C VAL A 220 8.17 -12.39 1.86
N ARG A 221 7.22 -13.19 1.36
CA ARG A 221 6.91 -13.24 -0.08
C ARG A 221 6.41 -11.90 -0.60
N ALA A 222 5.46 -11.29 0.12
CA ALA A 222 4.92 -10.00 -0.28
C ALA A 222 5.99 -8.90 -0.15
N PHE A 223 6.78 -8.87 0.91
CA PHE A 223 7.86 -7.90 1.08
C PHE A 223 8.87 -7.94 -0.07
N VAL A 224 9.32 -9.13 -0.50
CA VAL A 224 10.25 -9.28 -1.62
C VAL A 224 9.63 -8.74 -2.92
N VAL A 225 8.35 -9.01 -3.18
CA VAL A 225 7.66 -8.49 -4.37
C VAL A 225 7.50 -6.97 -4.29
N LEU A 226 7.10 -6.43 -3.12
CA LEU A 226 7.00 -4.98 -2.91
C LEU A 226 8.35 -4.30 -3.15
N ALA A 227 9.43 -4.82 -2.58
CA ALA A 227 10.78 -4.28 -2.77
C ALA A 227 11.25 -4.37 -4.22
N THR A 228 10.89 -5.44 -4.93
CA THR A 228 11.23 -5.59 -6.36
C THR A 228 10.47 -4.59 -7.22
N VAL A 229 9.16 -4.45 -6.98
CA VAL A 229 8.32 -3.46 -7.67
C VAL A 229 8.81 -2.04 -7.39
N GLU A 230 9.15 -1.73 -6.14
CA GLU A 230 9.75 -0.46 -5.75
C GLU A 230 11.06 -0.21 -6.51
N GLY A 231 11.99 -1.17 -6.46
CA GLY A 231 13.31 -1.02 -7.08
C GLY A 231 13.22 -0.81 -8.58
N ILE A 232 12.31 -1.53 -9.27
CA ILE A 232 12.05 -1.34 -10.69
C ILE A 232 11.42 0.03 -10.96
N ALA A 233 10.41 0.43 -10.18
CA ALA A 233 9.74 1.72 -10.36
C ALA A 233 10.71 2.90 -10.20
N VAL A 234 11.55 2.85 -9.17
CA VAL A 234 12.64 3.84 -8.94
C VAL A 234 13.62 3.79 -10.10
N ALA A 235 14.12 2.62 -10.48
CA ALA A 235 15.09 2.50 -11.59
C ALA A 235 14.54 3.07 -12.90
N VAL A 236 13.27 2.82 -13.23
CA VAL A 236 12.64 3.35 -14.45
C VAL A 236 12.44 4.86 -14.37
N THR A 237 12.11 5.40 -13.19
CA THR A 237 11.85 6.84 -13.00
C THR A 237 13.12 7.68 -13.06
N TYR A 238 14.28 7.10 -12.72
CA TYR A 238 15.56 7.79 -12.62
C TYR A 238 16.64 7.27 -13.59
N ALA A 239 16.28 6.43 -14.56
CA ALA A 239 17.14 6.03 -15.68
C ALA A 239 17.20 7.13 -16.74
#